data_AF-A0A7J3HB06-F1
#
_entry.id   AF-A0A7J3HB06-F1
#
_cell.length_a   1.000
_cell.length_b   1.000
_cell.length_c   1.000
_cell.angle_alpha   90.00
_cell.angle_beta   90.00
_cell.angle_gamma   90.00
#
_symmetry.space_group_name_H-M   'P 1'
#
loop_
_entity.id
_entity.type
_entity.pdbx_description
1 polymer ?
#
loop_
_entity_poly.entity_id
_entity_poly.type
_entity_poly.pdbx_seq_one_letter_code
_entity_poly.pdbx_strand_id
1 'polypeptide(L)'
;MSEDNETYYELYGEYISLRELSITTAISTVLALVFYSLAPYIASSVGLPPAGLMITFGAIGASVGFAVGVFIAKVKRVVREV
;
A
#
# COMPACT_ATOMS: atom_id res chain seq x y z
N MET A 1 -12.64 -30.27 -0.97
CA MET A 1 -13.08 -28.95 -1.49
C MET A 1 -13.25 -28.06 -0.27
N SER A 2 -12.15 -27.51 0.24
CA SER A 2 -12.22 -26.47 1.26
C SER A 2 -12.56 -25.20 0.51
N GLU A 3 -13.82 -24.78 0.60
CA GLU A 3 -14.22 -23.42 0.21
C GLU A 3 -13.41 -22.47 1.10
N ASP A 4 -12.30 -21.97 0.55
CA ASP A 4 -11.60 -20.83 1.12
C ASP A 4 -12.63 -19.70 1.15
N ASN A 5 -13.17 -19.45 2.33
CA ASN A 5 -14.12 -18.39 2.63
C ASN A 5 -13.39 -17.05 2.53
N GLU A 6 -12.92 -16.70 1.33
CA GLU A 6 -12.24 -15.44 1.06
C GLU A 6 -13.25 -14.32 1.30
N THR A 7 -13.05 -13.58 2.38
CA THR A 7 -13.82 -12.37 2.64
C THR A 7 -13.43 -11.32 1.61
N TYR A 8 -14.37 -10.98 0.73
CA TYR A 8 -14.22 -9.91 -0.26
C TYR A 8 -14.74 -8.59 0.31
N TYR A 9 -13.99 -7.52 0.08
CA TYR A 9 -14.37 -6.16 0.43
C TYR A 9 -14.61 -5.37 -0.84
N GLU A 10 -15.68 -4.58 -0.86
CA GLU A 10 -15.94 -3.65 -1.95
C GLU A 10 -15.10 -2.38 -1.75
N LEU A 11 -14.21 -2.12 -2.70
CA LEU A 11 -13.35 -0.94 -2.76
C LEU A 11 -13.52 -0.33 -4.15
N TYR A 12 -14.00 0.91 -4.22
CA TYR A 12 -14.19 1.65 -5.48
C TYR A 12 -15.05 0.92 -6.55
N GLY A 13 -16.05 0.15 -6.12
CA GLY A 13 -16.91 -0.64 -7.02
C GLY A 13 -16.29 -1.96 -7.51
N GLU A 14 -15.17 -2.36 -6.91
CA GLU A 14 -14.42 -3.57 -7.23
C GLU A 14 -14.31 -4.47 -5.98
N TYR A 15 -14.48 -5.78 -6.15
CA TYR A 15 -14.35 -6.74 -5.04
C TYR A 15 -12.92 -7.24 -4.92
N ILE A 16 -12.28 -6.88 -3.81
CA ILE A 16 -10.90 -7.22 -3.50
C ILE A 16 -10.89 -8.22 -2.34
N SER A 17 -10.12 -9.30 -2.45
CA SER A 17 -10.00 -10.26 -1.34
C SER A 17 -9.16 -9.67 -0.22
N LEU A 18 -9.44 -10.06 1.02
CA LEU A 18 -8.65 -9.63 2.19
C LEU A 18 -7.15 -9.97 2.04
N ARG A 19 -6.82 -11.05 1.31
CA ARG A 19 -5.44 -11.42 0.98
C ARG A 19 -4.77 -10.37 0.10
N GLU A 20 -5.41 -9.95 -0.99
CA GLU A 20 -4.87 -8.94 -1.90
C GLU A 20 -4.73 -7.58 -1.21
N LEU A 21 -5.70 -7.23 -0.34
CA LEU A 21 -5.62 -6.04 0.48
C LEU A 21 -4.43 -6.10 1.44
N SER A 22 -4.20 -7.23 2.12
CA SER A 22 -3.08 -7.42 3.03
C SER A 22 -1.71 -7.29 2.34
N ILE A 23 -1.60 -7.82 1.11
CA ILE A 23 -0.40 -7.69 0.29
C ILE A 23 -0.17 -6.22 -0.09
N THR A 24 -1.23 -5.52 -0.51
CA THR A 24 -1.18 -4.09 -0.84
C THR A 24 -0.76 -3.25 0.36
N THR A 25 -1.32 -3.50 1.54
CA THR A 25 -0.93 -2.83 2.79
C THR A 25 0.52 -3.13 3.16
N ALA A 26 0.99 -4.37 2.99
CA ALA A 26 2.37 -4.73 3.24
C ALA A 26 3.33 -3.98 2.31
N ILE A 27 3.05 -3.95 1.00
CA ILE A 27 3.84 -3.21 0.01
C ILE A 27 3.87 -1.72 0.35
N SER A 28 2.71 -1.13 0.65
CA SER A 28 2.59 0.27 1.06
C SER A 28 3.43 0.57 2.31
N THR A 29 3.37 -0.29 3.31
CA THR A 29 4.13 -0.13 4.56
C THR A 29 5.63 -0.24 4.34
N VAL A 30 6.07 -1.22 3.52
CA VAL A 30 7.49 -1.40 3.18
C VAL A 30 8.02 -0.16 2.45
N LEU A 31 7.31 0.33 1.44
CA LEU A 31 7.73 1.56 0.74
C LEU A 31 7.74 2.79 1.65
N ALA A 32 6.74 2.92 2.55
CA ALA A 32 6.71 4.00 3.52
C ALA A 32 7.97 4.02 4.40
N LEU A 33 8.37 2.84 4.92
CA LEU A 33 9.56 2.70 5.76
C LEU A 33 10.86 2.95 4.98
N VAL A 34 10.93 2.49 3.73
CA VAL A 34 12.08 2.78 2.84
C VAL A 34 12.22 4.28 2.62
N PHE A 35 11.14 4.98 2.31
CA PHE A 35 11.19 6.42 2.08
C PHE A 35 11.46 7.21 3.37
N TYR A 36 10.86 6.79 4.48
CA TYR A 36 11.11 7.36 5.80
C TYR A 36 12.59 7.25 6.21
N SER A 37 13.23 6.10 5.94
CA SER A 37 14.65 5.88 6.23
C SER A 37 15.59 6.57 5.24
N LEU A 38 15.15 6.83 4.00
CA LEU A 38 15.90 7.62 3.02
C LEU A 38 15.83 9.14 3.28
N ALA A 39 14.75 9.62 3.87
CA ALA A 39 14.53 11.03 4.16
C ALA A 39 15.66 11.75 4.92
N PRO A 40 16.33 11.19 5.95
CA PRO A 40 17.47 11.88 6.59
C PRO A 40 18.64 12.11 5.64
N TYR A 41 18.91 11.20 4.70
CA TYR A 41 19.97 11.39 3.70
C TYR A 41 19.63 12.55 2.76
N ILE A 42 18.37 12.66 2.33
CA ILE A 42 17.89 13.77 1.49
C ILE A 42 17.88 15.09 2.29
N ALA A 43 17.46 15.06 3.55
CA ALA A 43 17.46 16.23 4.41
C ALA A 43 18.89 16.76 4.62
N SER A 44 19.87 15.86 4.77
CA SER A 44 21.29 16.22 4.91
C SER A 44 21.89 16.86 3.66
N SER A 45 21.43 16.48 2.46
CA SER A 45 21.93 17.07 1.20
C SER A 45 21.33 18.45 0.91
N VAL A 46 20.12 18.74 1.42
CA VAL A 46 19.42 20.02 1.23
C VAL A 46 19.61 20.99 2.41
N GLY A 47 20.25 20.53 3.50
CA GLY A 47 20.49 21.34 4.69
C GLY A 47 19.23 21.62 5.52
N LEU A 48 18.23 20.73 5.45
CA LEU A 48 16.95 20.86 6.14
C LEU A 48 16.87 19.93 7.37
N PRO A 49 16.06 20.28 8.39
CA PRO A 49 15.83 19.39 9.52
C PRO A 49 15.06 18.13 9.08
N PRO A 50 15.51 16.92 9.49
CA PRO A 50 14.98 15.67 8.94
C PRO A 50 13.57 15.34 9.41
N ALA A 51 13.16 15.75 10.61
CA ALA A 51 11.93 15.29 11.26
C ALA A 51 10.65 15.50 10.41
N GLY A 52 10.47 16.70 9.82
CA GLY A 52 9.32 16.99 8.96
C GLY A 52 9.40 16.29 7.61
N LEU A 53 10.60 16.17 7.05
CA LEU A 53 10.83 15.49 5.77
C LEU A 53 10.55 14.00 5.88
N MET A 54 10.92 13.36 6.99
CA MET A 54 10.71 11.94 7.22
C MET A 54 9.24 11.55 7.16
N ILE A 55 8.36 12.32 7.81
CA ILE A 55 6.91 12.07 7.78
C ILE A 55 6.36 12.24 6.36
N THR A 56 6.73 13.34 5.69
CA THR A 56 6.27 13.63 4.32
C THR A 56 6.72 12.56 3.33
N PHE A 57 8.01 12.17 3.36
CA PHE A 57 8.53 11.11 2.49
C PHE A 57 7.92 9.75 2.83
N GLY A 58 7.71 9.44 4.11
CA GLY A 58 7.00 8.23 4.52
C GLY A 58 5.58 8.16 3.98
N ALA A 59 4.83 9.28 4.03
CA ALA A 59 3.50 9.38 3.44
C ALA A 59 3.52 9.21 1.91
N ILE A 60 4.48 9.84 1.22
CA ILE A 60 4.68 9.66 -0.22
C ILE A 60 4.97 8.19 -0.54
N GLY A 61 5.87 7.55 0.21
CA GLY A 61 6.18 6.13 0.06
C GLY A 61 4.96 5.23 0.26
N ALA A 62 4.15 5.51 1.29
CA ALA A 62 2.91 4.79 1.54
C ALA A 62 1.92 4.93 0.37
N SER A 63 1.73 6.13 -0.15
CA SER A 63 0.84 6.40 -1.29
C SER A 63 1.31 5.71 -2.57
N VAL A 64 2.60 5.80 -2.88
CA VAL A 64 3.19 5.10 -4.04
C VAL A 64 3.05 3.59 -3.89
N GLY A 65 3.38 3.05 -2.72
CA GLY A 65 3.29 1.61 -2.48
C GLY A 65 1.85 1.09 -2.48
N PHE A 66 0.87 1.89 -2.02
CA PHE A 66 -0.54 1.55 -2.15
C PHE A 66 -0.99 1.56 -3.61
N ALA A 67 -0.65 2.59 -4.39
CA ALA A 67 -0.97 2.65 -5.80
C ALA A 67 -0.40 1.46 -6.57
N VAL A 68 0.88 1.13 -6.35
CA VAL A 68 1.53 -0.04 -6.94
C VAL A 68 0.84 -1.34 -6.50
N GLY A 69 0.52 -1.46 -5.21
CA GLY A 69 -0.16 -2.65 -4.69
C GLY A 69 -1.55 -2.84 -5.31
N VAL A 70 -2.32 -1.78 -5.52
CA VAL A 70 -3.62 -1.83 -6.22
C VAL A 70 -3.47 -2.29 -7.67
N PHE A 71 -2.44 -1.85 -8.39
CA PHE A 71 -2.18 -2.34 -9.77
C PHE A 71 -1.80 -3.82 -9.83
N ILE A 72 -1.19 -4.35 -8.77
CA ILE A 72 -0.80 -5.76 -8.68
C ILE A 72 -1.97 -6.62 -8.16
N ALA A 73 -2.83 -6.02 -7.33
CA ALA A 73 -3.94 -6.71 -6.70
C ALA A 73 -4.88 -7.30 -7.74
N LYS A 74 -5.15 -8.61 -7.61
CA LYS A 74 -6.11 -9.28 -8.48
C LYS A 74 -7.52 -8.94 -8.06
N VAL A 75 -8.14 -8.03 -8.80
CA VAL A 75 -9.52 -7.64 -8.59
C VAL A 75 -10.48 -8.67 -9.20
N LYS A 76 -11.48 -9.14 -8.44
CA LYS A 76 -12.62 -9.86 -9.00
C LYS A 76 -13.74 -8.87 -9.34
N ARG A 77 -14.12 -8.80 -10.62
CA ARG A 77 -15.20 -7.93 -11.11
C ARG A 77 -16.59 -8.56 -11.13
N VAL A 78 -16.70 -9.86 -10.83
CA VAL A 78 -17.99 -10.57 -10.88
C VAL A 78 -18.11 -11.45 -9.65
N VAL A 79 -18.98 -11.04 -8.72
CA VAL A 79 -19.54 -11.92 -7.69
C VAL A 79 -20.81 -12.50 -8.30
N ARG A 80 -20.79 -13.76 -8.73
CA ARG A 80 -22.06 -14.48 -9.00
C ARG A 80 -22.58 -14.91 -7.64
N GLU A 81 -23.68 -14.31 -7.20
CA GLU A 81 -24.54 -14.95 -6.22
C GLU A 81 -25.07 -16.24 -6.89
N VAL A 82 -24.68 -17.40 -6.37
CA VAL A 82 -25.24 -18.70 -6.74
C VAL A 82 -26.11 -19.18 -5.60
#